data_AF-A0ABD3NDP4-F1
#
_entry.id   AF-A0ABD3NDP4-F1
#
_cell.length_a   1.000
_cell.length_b   1.000
_cell.length_c   1.000
_cell.angle_alpha   90.00
_cell.angle_beta   90.00
_cell.angle_gamma   90.00
#
_symmetry.space_group_name_H-M   'P 1'
#
loop_
_entity.id
_entity.type
_entity.pdbx_description
1 polymer ?
#
loop_
_entity_poly.entity_id
_entity_poly.type
_entity_poly.pdbx_seq_one_letter_code
_entity_poly.pdbx_strand_id
1 'polypeptide(L)'
;MKLLNTLLAILPIQTACADSKIASGIDLLSEMSELQESLTRLQTLLNDKAVAQDKELVNKSAKLFRRARWLIYSSNHEMGHKKGTQNAQHLRGGIGSGEMDIEEGKSMDGIRAMREDEVEDHVARNMYDATITFPECRELFLEDCLQLISSELAALEMSCEVVIHEKRSPDQAGYNKVVIITDLTASAVVGKDNDGIVSYPYLWDDAKIGLRTLGVDGKWDCLSRTPEECCAMIQESVPNPDTKGNYIQCHIFVPFGGVGNKKRSDRVFVNLSPDGRVQESPYVS
;
A
#
# COMPACT_ATOMS: atom_id res chain seq x y z
N MET A 1 -25.84 -8.89 -21.99
CA MET A 1 -25.18 -9.30 -23.25
C MET A 1 -24.75 -8.15 -24.18
N LYS A 2 -25.50 -7.03 -24.33
CA LYS A 2 -25.07 -5.92 -25.20
C LYS A 2 -23.83 -5.14 -24.72
N LEU A 3 -23.57 -5.10 -23.41
CA LEU A 3 -22.40 -4.42 -22.81
C LEU A 3 -21.06 -5.14 -23.05
N LEU A 4 -21.07 -6.47 -23.21
CA LEU A 4 -19.83 -7.25 -23.41
C LEU A 4 -19.21 -6.97 -24.80
N ASN A 5 -20.05 -6.74 -25.81
CA ASN A 5 -19.60 -6.40 -27.16
C ASN A 5 -19.05 -4.97 -27.28
N THR A 6 -19.41 -4.07 -26.36
CA THR A 6 -18.87 -2.69 -26.34
C THR A 6 -17.52 -2.63 -25.62
N LEU A 7 -17.32 -3.46 -24.59
CA LEU A 7 -16.04 -3.56 -23.86
C LEU A 7 -14.90 -4.17 -24.69
N LEU A 8 -15.22 -5.09 -25.60
CA LEU A 8 -14.26 -5.66 -26.56
C LEU A 8 -13.82 -4.67 -27.67
N ALA A 9 -14.51 -3.54 -27.83
CA ALA A 9 -14.19 -2.54 -28.87
C ALA A 9 -13.24 -1.43 -28.38
N ILE A 10 -12.90 -1.38 -27.08
CA ILE A 10 -12.10 -0.29 -26.49
C ILE A 10 -10.62 -0.69 -26.27
N LEU A 11 -10.27 -1.96 -26.47
CA LEU A 11 -8.88 -2.41 -26.45
C LEU A 11 -8.43 -2.71 -27.89
N PRO A 12 -7.71 -1.78 -28.56
CA PRO A 12 -6.98 -2.14 -29.75
C PRO A 12 -5.76 -2.97 -29.32
N ILE A 13 -5.98 -4.26 -29.05
CA ILE A 13 -4.87 -5.22 -29.02
C ILE A 13 -4.54 -5.49 -30.49
N GLN A 14 -3.79 -4.58 -31.10
CA GLN A 14 -3.14 -4.85 -32.38
C GLN A 14 -2.09 -5.91 -32.11
N THR A 15 -2.43 -7.18 -32.35
CA THR A 15 -1.45 -8.27 -32.45
C THR A 15 -0.66 -8.09 -33.73
N ALA A 16 0.28 -7.14 -33.72
CA ALA A 16 1.32 -7.03 -34.73
C ALA A 16 2.39 -8.08 -34.39
N CYS A 17 2.16 -9.33 -34.81
CA CYS A 17 3.21 -10.34 -34.89
C CYS A 17 4.11 -10.02 -36.09
N ALA A 18 5.07 -9.10 -35.94
CA ALA A 18 6.13 -8.89 -36.90
C ALA A 18 7.43 -8.50 -36.18
N ASP A 19 8.46 -9.33 -36.40
CA ASP A 19 9.83 -9.26 -35.89
C ASP A 19 10.01 -9.34 -34.37
N SER A 20 10.52 -10.49 -33.91
CA SER A 20 10.94 -10.78 -32.55
C SER A 20 12.21 -10.00 -32.16
N LYS A 21 12.16 -8.67 -32.22
CA LYS A 21 13.08 -7.85 -31.44
C LYS A 21 12.60 -7.94 -29.99
N ILE A 22 13.43 -8.53 -29.15
CA ILE A 22 13.25 -8.49 -27.70
C ILE A 22 13.14 -7.00 -27.35
N ALA A 23 11.99 -6.56 -26.85
CA ALA A 23 11.74 -5.17 -26.48
C ALA A 23 12.88 -4.67 -25.61
N SER A 24 13.40 -3.48 -25.92
CA SER A 24 14.43 -2.88 -25.07
C SER A 24 13.83 -2.55 -23.70
N GLY A 25 14.65 -2.40 -22.67
CA GLY A 25 14.15 -2.12 -21.31
C GLY A 25 13.26 -0.87 -21.24
N ILE A 26 13.48 0.11 -22.12
CA ILE A 26 12.68 1.35 -22.18
C ILE A 26 11.32 1.09 -22.86
N ASP A 27 11.31 0.34 -23.97
CA ASP A 27 10.06 0.00 -24.67
C ASP A 27 9.14 -0.85 -23.79
N LEU A 28 9.72 -1.80 -23.05
CA LEU A 28 8.99 -2.63 -22.09
C LEU A 28 8.40 -1.79 -20.95
N LEU A 29 9.15 -0.82 -20.41
CA LEU A 29 8.63 0.09 -19.38
C LEU A 29 7.45 0.93 -19.90
N SER A 30 7.52 1.42 -21.14
CA SER A 30 6.43 2.15 -21.78
C SER A 30 5.18 1.28 -21.95
N GLU A 31 5.34 0.05 -22.47
CA GLU A 31 4.23 -0.90 -22.63
C GLU A 31 3.59 -1.28 -21.28
N MET A 32 4.42 -1.46 -20.24
CA MET A 32 3.93 -1.76 -18.89
C MET A 32 3.18 -0.58 -18.27
N SER A 33 3.62 0.65 -18.52
CA SER A 33 2.93 1.88 -18.10
C SER A 33 1.58 2.01 -18.81
N GLU A 34 1.51 1.79 -20.13
CA GLU A 34 0.26 1.79 -20.89
C GLU A 34 -0.70 0.70 -20.44
N LEU A 35 -0.18 -0.49 -20.12
CA LEU A 35 -0.96 -1.58 -19.53
C LEU A 35 -1.53 -1.16 -18.18
N GLN A 36 -0.74 -0.56 -17.29
CA GLN A 36 -1.22 -0.09 -15.99
C GLN A 36 -2.29 1.00 -16.13
N GLU A 37 -2.12 1.95 -17.05
CA GLU A 37 -3.12 2.98 -17.29
C GLU A 37 -4.42 2.36 -17.81
N SER A 38 -4.31 1.41 -18.74
CA SER A 38 -5.45 0.64 -19.26
C SER A 38 -6.16 -0.13 -18.15
N LEU A 39 -5.40 -0.74 -17.24
CA LEU A 39 -5.95 -1.43 -16.09
C LEU A 39 -6.66 -0.46 -15.13
N THR A 40 -6.09 0.72 -14.88
CA THR A 40 -6.68 1.75 -14.02
C THR A 40 -7.99 2.30 -14.60
N ARG A 41 -8.03 2.50 -15.93
CA ARG A 41 -9.25 2.88 -16.65
C ARG A 41 -10.31 1.80 -16.55
N LEU A 42 -9.95 0.53 -16.78
CA LEU A 42 -10.87 -0.60 -16.61
C LEU A 42 -11.40 -0.72 -15.18
N GLN A 43 -10.55 -0.51 -14.18
CA GLN A 43 -10.95 -0.53 -12.76
C GLN A 43 -11.96 0.59 -12.45
N THR A 44 -11.74 1.80 -13.00
CA THR A 44 -12.69 2.91 -12.88
C THR A 44 -14.03 2.57 -13.54
N LEU A 45 -14.03 1.94 -14.71
CA LEU A 45 -15.25 1.50 -15.40
C LEU A 45 -16.01 0.42 -14.63
N LEU A 46 -15.30 -0.49 -13.95
CA LEU A 46 -15.91 -1.55 -13.13
C LEU A 46 -16.53 -1.00 -11.84
N ASN A 47 -16.04 0.15 -11.35
CA ASN A 47 -16.61 0.84 -10.19
C ASN A 47 -17.90 1.61 -10.54
N ASP A 48 -18.31 1.68 -11.80
CA ASP A 48 -19.62 2.22 -12.19
C ASP A 48 -20.73 1.37 -11.55
N LYS A 49 -21.75 2.04 -10.99
CA LYS A 49 -22.85 1.42 -10.23
C LYS A 49 -23.58 0.34 -11.00
N ALA A 50 -23.67 0.47 -12.32
CA ALA A 50 -24.31 -0.52 -13.19
C ALA A 50 -23.52 -1.83 -13.29
N VAL A 51 -22.19 -1.74 -13.23
CA VAL A 51 -21.27 -2.88 -13.38
C VAL A 51 -20.95 -3.52 -12.03
N ALA A 52 -20.89 -2.72 -10.97
CA ALA A 52 -20.65 -3.18 -9.60
C ALA A 52 -21.69 -4.19 -9.07
N GLN A 53 -22.88 -4.26 -9.67
CA GLN A 53 -23.90 -5.25 -9.31
C GLN A 53 -23.62 -6.65 -9.87
N ASP A 54 -22.80 -6.76 -10.92
CA ASP A 54 -22.41 -8.04 -11.51
C ASP A 54 -21.20 -8.62 -10.77
N LYS A 55 -21.47 -9.33 -9.67
CA LYS A 55 -20.45 -9.98 -8.82
C LYS A 55 -19.51 -10.90 -9.62
N GLU A 56 -20.03 -11.58 -10.65
CA GLU A 56 -19.21 -12.51 -11.44
C GLU A 56 -18.21 -11.75 -12.31
N LEU A 57 -18.65 -10.69 -12.98
CA LEU A 57 -17.79 -9.84 -13.81
C LEU A 57 -16.72 -9.14 -12.96
N VAL A 58 -17.09 -8.59 -11.80
CA VAL A 58 -16.15 -7.95 -10.86
C VAL A 58 -15.09 -8.95 -10.40
N ASN A 59 -15.49 -10.17 -10.02
CA ASN A 59 -14.55 -11.22 -9.60
C ASN A 59 -13.61 -11.67 -10.73
N LYS A 60 -14.12 -11.88 -11.94
CA LYS A 60 -13.27 -12.23 -13.11
C LYS A 60 -12.27 -11.12 -13.43
N SER A 61 -12.72 -9.88 -13.34
CA SER A 61 -11.87 -8.72 -13.59
C SER A 61 -10.79 -8.58 -12.51
N ALA A 62 -11.14 -8.75 -11.23
CA ALA A 62 -10.18 -8.77 -10.12
C ALA A 62 -9.08 -9.83 -10.32
N LYS A 63 -9.45 -11.05 -10.73
CA LYS A 63 -8.49 -12.11 -11.09
C LYS A 63 -7.57 -11.71 -12.23
N LEU A 64 -8.09 -11.05 -13.27
CA LEU A 64 -7.29 -10.55 -14.39
C LEU A 64 -6.29 -9.47 -13.92
N PHE A 65 -6.74 -8.51 -13.11
CA PHE A 65 -5.87 -7.47 -12.55
C PHE A 65 -4.76 -8.06 -11.69
N ARG A 66 -5.07 -9.04 -10.84
CA ARG A 66 -4.06 -9.73 -10.01
C ARG A 66 -2.99 -10.41 -10.87
N ARG A 67 -3.40 -11.13 -11.92
CA ARG A 67 -2.47 -11.75 -12.88
C ARG A 67 -1.60 -10.73 -13.61
N ALA A 68 -2.20 -9.64 -14.10
CA ALA A 68 -1.46 -8.60 -14.80
C ALA A 68 -0.45 -7.88 -13.88
N ARG A 69 -0.86 -7.54 -12.65
CA ARG A 69 0.01 -6.97 -11.62
C ARG A 69 1.15 -7.92 -11.24
N TRP A 70 0.86 -9.23 -11.16
CA TRP A 70 1.90 -10.22 -10.89
C TRP A 70 2.94 -10.29 -12.00
N LEU A 71 2.53 -10.32 -13.27
CA LEU A 71 3.46 -10.30 -14.40
C LEU A 71 4.37 -9.06 -14.38
N ILE A 72 3.81 -7.92 -14.00
CA ILE A 72 4.56 -6.66 -13.82
C ILE A 72 5.57 -6.77 -12.68
N TYR A 73 5.20 -7.43 -11.59
CA TYR A 73 6.08 -7.64 -10.45
C TYR A 73 7.22 -8.62 -10.76
N SER A 74 6.91 -9.76 -11.38
CA SER A 74 7.87 -10.83 -11.66
C SER A 74 8.94 -10.41 -12.67
N SER A 75 8.57 -9.66 -13.71
CA SER A 75 9.53 -9.22 -14.75
C SER A 75 10.63 -8.32 -14.18
N ASN A 76 10.30 -7.50 -13.19
CA ASN A 76 11.23 -6.55 -12.59
C ASN A 76 12.18 -7.17 -11.56
N HIS A 77 11.73 -8.22 -10.84
CA HIS A 77 12.57 -8.92 -9.86
C HIS A 77 13.74 -9.66 -10.53
N GLU A 78 13.56 -10.14 -11.76
CA GLU A 78 14.64 -10.76 -12.54
C GLU A 78 15.70 -9.73 -13.00
N MET A 79 15.29 -8.48 -13.26
CA MET A 79 16.21 -7.42 -13.70
C MET A 79 17.08 -6.87 -12.55
N GLY A 80 16.54 -6.79 -11.33
CA GLY A 80 17.27 -6.32 -10.15
C GLY A 80 18.46 -7.19 -9.76
N HIS A 81 18.36 -8.51 -9.95
CA HIS A 81 19.43 -9.45 -9.60
C HIS A 81 20.69 -9.33 -10.48
N LYS A 82 20.58 -8.78 -11.71
CA LYS A 82 21.72 -8.65 -12.62
C LYS A 82 22.56 -7.39 -12.40
N LYS A 83 22.00 -6.31 -11.84
CA LYS A 83 22.72 -5.04 -11.62
C LYS A 83 23.66 -5.04 -10.40
N GLY A 84 23.54 -6.01 -9.48
CA GLY A 84 24.34 -6.07 -8.25
C GLY A 84 25.80 -6.49 -8.40
N THR A 85 26.22 -7.00 -9.57
CA THR A 85 27.54 -7.66 -9.71
C THR A 85 28.61 -6.82 -10.44
N GLN A 86 28.29 -5.64 -10.97
CA GLN A 86 29.24 -4.88 -11.81
C GLN A 86 29.84 -3.62 -11.15
N ASN A 87 29.31 -3.11 -10.04
CA ASN A 87 29.79 -1.84 -9.46
C ASN A 87 30.64 -1.96 -8.18
N ALA A 88 31.11 -3.16 -7.81
CA ALA A 88 31.91 -3.34 -6.59
C ALA A 88 33.44 -3.12 -6.76
N GLN A 89 33.94 -2.70 -7.92
CA GLN A 89 35.40 -2.59 -8.17
C GLN A 89 35.98 -1.19 -8.40
N HIS A 90 35.22 -0.10 -8.22
CA HIS A 90 35.76 1.23 -8.51
C HIS A 90 35.37 2.32 -7.53
N LEU A 91 35.78 2.19 -6.25
CA LEU A 91 35.85 3.30 -5.30
C LEU A 91 36.97 3.01 -4.27
N ARG A 92 38.22 3.13 -4.70
CA ARG A 92 39.38 3.22 -3.78
C ARG A 92 40.35 4.29 -4.31
N GLY A 93 40.32 5.45 -3.66
CA GLY A 93 41.19 6.61 -3.92
C GLY A 93 40.36 7.89 -3.81
N GLY A 94 40.75 8.96 -3.13
CA GLY A 94 41.92 9.27 -2.31
C GLY A 94 41.58 10.55 -1.56
N ILE A 95 42.16 10.74 -0.38
CA ILE A 95 41.98 11.95 0.44
C ILE A 95 42.81 13.05 -0.20
N GLY A 96 42.16 13.94 -0.94
CA GLY A 96 42.75 15.14 -1.53
C GLY A 96 42.01 16.37 -1.03
N SER A 97 42.68 17.16 -0.20
CA SER A 97 42.32 18.53 0.17
C SER A 97 42.45 19.43 -1.06
N GLY A 98 41.32 19.91 -1.59
CA GLY A 98 41.25 20.82 -2.74
C GLY A 98 40.30 21.98 -2.46
N GLU A 99 40.79 23.18 -2.72
CA GLU A 99 40.07 24.45 -2.73
C GLU A 99 38.77 24.36 -3.56
N MET A 100 37.73 25.02 -3.06
CA MET A 100 36.41 25.03 -3.64
C MET A 100 36.25 26.28 -4.53
N ASP A 101 36.52 26.13 -5.81
CA ASP A 101 36.18 27.12 -6.83
C ASP A 101 34.66 27.13 -7.05
N ILE A 102 34.05 28.31 -6.93
CA ILE A 102 32.63 28.55 -7.17
C ILE A 102 32.43 28.70 -8.68
N GLU A 103 32.08 27.62 -9.36
CA GLU A 103 31.61 27.67 -10.76
C GLU A 103 30.14 28.12 -10.82
N GLU A 104 29.94 29.41 -11.07
CA GLU A 104 28.66 29.98 -11.54
C GLU A 104 28.43 29.58 -13.02
N GLY A 105 27.74 28.46 -13.24
CA GLY A 105 27.47 28.03 -14.62
C GLY A 105 26.63 26.76 -14.75
N LYS A 106 25.68 26.49 -13.85
CA LYS A 106 24.76 25.36 -14.04
C LYS A 106 23.73 25.72 -15.13
N SER A 107 23.99 25.20 -16.33
CA SER A 107 23.08 25.19 -17.47
C SER A 107 21.66 24.77 -17.06
N MET A 108 20.65 25.48 -17.56
CA MET A 108 19.23 25.16 -17.36
C MET A 108 18.87 23.71 -17.75
N ASP A 109 19.64 23.08 -18.64
CA ASP A 109 19.38 21.69 -19.06
C ASP A 109 19.59 20.67 -17.94
N GLY A 110 20.46 20.96 -16.96
CA GLY A 110 20.67 20.07 -15.81
C GLY A 110 19.50 20.05 -14.83
N ILE A 111 18.74 21.16 -14.73
CA ILE A 111 17.55 21.24 -13.86
C ILE A 111 16.38 20.44 -14.47
N ARG A 112 16.32 20.33 -15.80
CA ARG A 112 15.27 19.57 -16.49
C ARG A 112 15.46 18.05 -16.33
N ALA A 113 16.70 17.56 -16.45
CA ALA A 113 17.01 16.14 -16.27
C ALA A 113 16.70 15.62 -14.86
N MET A 114 17.00 16.40 -13.81
CA MET A 114 16.69 15.99 -12.42
C MET A 114 15.18 15.89 -12.14
N ARG A 115 14.37 16.67 -12.87
CA ARG A 115 12.91 16.70 -12.71
C ARG A 115 12.22 15.53 -13.42
N GLU A 116 12.83 15.03 -14.49
CA GLU A 116 12.34 13.86 -15.23
C GLU A 116 12.66 12.56 -14.45
N ASP A 117 13.83 12.49 -13.79
CA ASP A 117 14.20 11.37 -12.90
C ASP A 117 13.25 11.21 -11.69
N GLU A 118 12.87 12.31 -11.02
CA GLU A 118 11.93 12.23 -9.87
C GLU A 118 10.54 11.74 -10.27
N VAL A 119 10.08 12.08 -11.48
CA VAL A 119 8.77 11.66 -11.99
C VAL A 119 8.80 10.20 -12.41
N GLU A 120 9.86 9.74 -13.07
CA GLU A 120 10.04 8.30 -13.38
C GLU A 120 10.11 7.45 -12.12
N ASP A 121 10.82 7.91 -11.08
CA ASP A 121 10.90 7.20 -9.81
C ASP A 121 9.54 7.16 -9.10
N HIS A 122 8.72 8.20 -9.21
CA HIS A 122 7.36 8.21 -8.67
C HIS A 122 6.41 7.28 -9.43
N VAL A 123 6.47 7.26 -10.77
CA VAL A 123 5.66 6.36 -11.61
C VAL A 123 6.08 4.91 -11.39
N ALA A 124 7.39 4.64 -11.32
CA ALA A 124 7.92 3.33 -10.99
C ALA A 124 7.47 2.89 -9.59
N ARG A 125 7.59 3.74 -8.56
CA ARG A 125 7.10 3.44 -7.20
C ARG A 125 5.60 3.16 -7.18
N ASN A 126 4.79 3.93 -7.92
CA ASN A 126 3.35 3.69 -8.04
C ASN A 126 3.03 2.41 -8.84
N MET A 127 3.87 2.01 -9.81
CA MET A 127 3.82 0.68 -10.45
C MET A 127 4.09 -0.45 -9.44
N TYR A 128 5.05 -0.25 -8.53
CA TYR A 128 5.43 -1.23 -7.50
C TYR A 128 4.48 -1.29 -6.29
N ASP A 129 3.56 -0.33 -6.17
CA ASP A 129 2.59 -0.28 -5.07
C ASP A 129 1.23 -0.91 -5.39
N ALA A 130 1.18 -1.67 -6.48
CA ALA A 130 0.05 -2.51 -6.85
C ALA A 130 -0.13 -3.69 -5.88
N THR A 131 -0.47 -3.39 -4.63
CA THR A 131 -0.79 -4.33 -3.57
C THR A 131 -1.83 -5.34 -4.09
N ILE A 132 -1.50 -6.64 -4.02
CA ILE A 132 -2.42 -7.71 -4.41
C ILE A 132 -3.47 -7.81 -3.31
N THR A 133 -4.74 -7.64 -3.67
CA THR A 133 -5.86 -7.70 -2.72
C THR A 133 -6.89 -8.77 -3.12
N PHE A 134 -7.59 -9.31 -2.13
CA PHE A 134 -8.60 -10.36 -2.27
C PHE A 134 -10.00 -9.85 -1.85
N PRO A 135 -10.61 -8.92 -2.60
CA PRO A 135 -11.91 -8.34 -2.26
C PRO A 135 -13.04 -9.38 -2.13
N GLU A 136 -12.94 -10.49 -2.84
CA GLU A 136 -13.90 -11.60 -2.78
C GLU A 136 -13.94 -12.30 -1.41
N CYS A 137 -12.92 -12.13 -0.58
CA CYS A 137 -12.92 -12.67 0.78
C CYS A 137 -13.81 -11.89 1.74
N ARG A 138 -14.21 -10.65 1.40
CA ARG A 138 -14.96 -9.80 2.32
C ARG A 138 -16.28 -10.48 2.72
N GLU A 139 -16.57 -10.48 4.02
CA GLU A 139 -17.74 -11.12 4.64
C GLU A 139 -17.76 -12.66 4.62
N LEU A 140 -16.77 -13.33 4.01
CA LEU A 140 -16.62 -14.79 4.10
C LEU A 140 -16.07 -15.21 5.45
N PHE A 141 -16.32 -16.47 5.83
CA PHE A 141 -15.61 -17.08 6.95
C PHE A 141 -14.14 -17.27 6.62
N LEU A 142 -13.29 -17.29 7.65
CA LEU A 142 -11.85 -17.47 7.49
C LEU A 142 -11.50 -18.69 6.62
N GLU A 143 -12.10 -19.86 6.88
CA GLU A 143 -11.81 -21.11 6.16
C GLU A 143 -12.05 -20.98 4.65
N ASP A 144 -13.22 -20.45 4.26
CA ASP A 144 -13.58 -20.22 2.86
C ASP A 144 -12.61 -19.24 2.18
N CYS A 145 -12.25 -18.16 2.90
CA CYS A 145 -11.29 -17.18 2.38
C CYS A 145 -9.88 -17.78 2.23
N LEU A 146 -9.41 -18.59 3.18
CA LEU A 146 -8.10 -19.25 3.08
C LEU A 146 -8.06 -20.22 1.89
N GLN A 147 -9.15 -20.92 1.61
CA GLN A 147 -9.24 -21.78 0.42
C GLN A 147 -9.16 -20.94 -0.87
N LEU A 148 -9.84 -19.79 -0.93
CA LEU A 148 -9.75 -18.89 -2.08
C LEU A 148 -8.33 -18.35 -2.26
N ILE A 149 -7.75 -17.76 -1.21
CA ILE A 149 -6.38 -17.19 -1.25
C ILE A 149 -5.38 -18.26 -1.68
N SER A 150 -5.40 -19.45 -1.06
CA SER A 150 -4.47 -20.53 -1.41
C SER A 150 -4.62 -20.99 -2.86
N SER A 151 -5.85 -21.12 -3.37
CA SER A 151 -6.09 -21.49 -4.77
C SER A 151 -5.56 -20.45 -5.76
N GLU A 152 -5.66 -19.17 -5.42
CA GLU A 152 -5.19 -18.08 -6.28
C GLU A 152 -3.68 -17.91 -6.23
N LEU A 153 -3.08 -18.01 -5.04
CA LEU A 153 -1.62 -17.99 -4.89
C LEU A 153 -0.98 -19.18 -5.61
N ALA A 154 -1.58 -20.37 -5.53
CA ALA A 154 -1.12 -21.53 -6.28
C ALA A 154 -1.18 -21.31 -7.80
N ALA A 155 -2.23 -20.65 -8.30
CA ALA A 155 -2.35 -20.30 -9.71
C ALA A 155 -1.35 -19.24 -10.18
N LEU A 156 -0.73 -18.51 -9.25
CA LEU A 156 0.35 -17.55 -9.50
C LEU A 156 1.75 -18.15 -9.22
N GLU A 157 1.82 -19.42 -8.82
CA GLU A 157 3.05 -20.11 -8.37
C GLU A 157 3.75 -19.38 -7.20
N MET A 158 2.94 -18.78 -6.31
CA MET A 158 3.42 -18.05 -5.13
C MET A 158 3.16 -18.84 -3.84
N SER A 159 4.11 -18.77 -2.90
CA SER A 159 3.92 -19.21 -1.52
C SER A 159 3.94 -18.02 -0.59
N CYS A 160 2.85 -17.78 0.15
CA CYS A 160 2.78 -16.72 1.16
C CYS A 160 2.42 -17.31 2.54
N GLU A 161 3.03 -16.76 3.58
CA GLU A 161 2.63 -16.92 4.98
C GLU A 161 1.34 -16.12 5.22
N VAL A 162 0.29 -16.78 5.69
CA VAL A 162 -0.96 -16.08 6.03
C VAL A 162 -0.90 -15.62 7.48
N VAL A 163 -0.98 -14.30 7.68
CA VAL A 163 -0.99 -13.65 8.98
C VAL A 163 -2.42 -13.21 9.29
N ILE A 164 -3.00 -13.79 10.33
CA ILE A 164 -4.37 -13.51 10.76
C ILE A 164 -4.33 -12.48 11.88
N HIS A 165 -4.98 -11.34 11.67
CA HIS A 165 -5.17 -10.32 12.68
C HIS A 165 -6.63 -10.24 13.07
N GLU A 166 -6.93 -10.45 14.34
CA GLU A 166 -8.26 -10.16 14.87
C GLU A 166 -8.39 -8.67 15.15
N LYS A 167 -9.54 -8.10 14.77
CA LYS A 167 -9.86 -6.74 15.19
C LYS A 167 -9.92 -6.71 16.71
N ARG A 168 -9.13 -5.80 17.28
CA ARG A 168 -9.05 -5.60 18.72
C ARG A 168 -10.46 -5.48 19.33
N SER A 169 -10.67 -6.11 20.48
CA SER A 169 -11.87 -5.92 21.29
C SER A 169 -11.54 -5.11 22.56
N PRO A 170 -12.52 -4.46 23.21
CA PRO A 170 -12.32 -3.74 24.49
C PRO A 170 -11.76 -4.59 25.64
N ASP A 171 -11.81 -5.93 25.50
CA ASP A 171 -11.36 -6.88 26.50
C ASP A 171 -9.97 -7.46 26.20
N GLN A 172 -9.42 -7.20 25.02
CA GLN A 172 -8.09 -7.65 24.62
C GLN A 172 -7.01 -6.67 25.09
N ALA A 173 -5.83 -7.22 25.40
CA ALA A 173 -4.66 -6.40 25.76
C ALA A 173 -4.32 -5.40 24.63
N GLY A 174 -4.03 -4.15 25.00
CA GLY A 174 -3.73 -3.09 24.04
C GLY A 174 -4.96 -2.44 23.40
N TYR A 175 -6.19 -2.68 23.90
CA TYR A 175 -7.37 -1.90 23.50
C TYR A 175 -7.14 -0.39 23.73
N ASN A 176 -6.42 -0.02 24.79
CA ASN A 176 -6.05 1.35 25.17
C ASN A 176 -5.00 2.01 24.26
N LYS A 177 -4.55 1.33 23.19
CA LYS A 177 -3.57 1.87 22.23
C LYS A 177 -4.27 2.56 21.06
N VAL A 178 -3.95 3.83 20.83
CA VAL A 178 -4.33 4.57 19.63
C VAL A 178 -3.28 4.33 18.55
N VAL A 179 -3.68 3.92 17.35
CA VAL A 179 -2.75 3.66 16.24
C VAL A 179 -2.56 4.96 15.45
N ILE A 180 -1.33 5.44 15.37
CA ILE A 180 -0.94 6.63 14.61
C ILE A 180 -0.23 6.15 13.34
N ILE A 181 -0.87 6.34 12.19
CA ILE A 181 -0.33 5.93 10.89
C ILE A 181 0.53 7.06 10.34
N THR A 182 1.78 6.76 10.02
CA THR A 182 2.76 7.73 9.52
C THR A 182 2.97 7.61 8.02
N ASP A 183 3.78 8.50 7.46
CA ASP A 183 4.38 8.32 6.14
C ASP A 183 5.49 7.25 6.16
N LEU A 184 6.06 6.94 4.99
CA LEU A 184 7.13 5.94 4.85
C LEU A 184 8.41 6.31 5.60
N THR A 185 8.66 7.60 5.84
CA THR A 185 9.84 8.06 6.59
C THR A 185 9.60 8.14 8.09
N ALA A 186 8.38 7.87 8.56
CA ALA A 186 7.95 8.02 9.95
C ALA A 186 8.12 9.45 10.50
N SER A 187 8.09 10.46 9.64
CA SER A 187 8.30 11.87 10.01
C SER A 187 7.00 12.64 10.21
N ALA A 188 5.90 12.23 9.54
CA ALA A 188 4.63 12.93 9.59
C ALA A 188 3.46 11.95 9.79
N VAL A 189 2.42 12.40 10.48
CA VAL A 189 1.15 11.67 10.58
C VAL A 189 0.35 11.82 9.29
N VAL A 190 -0.02 10.69 8.72
CA VAL A 190 -0.79 10.61 7.46
C VAL A 190 -2.24 10.19 7.73
N GLY A 191 -2.49 9.39 8.78
CA GLY A 191 -3.82 8.86 9.06
C GLY A 191 -4.20 7.69 8.14
N LYS A 192 -5.38 7.10 8.36
CA LYS A 192 -5.83 5.91 7.59
C LYS A 192 -6.16 6.26 6.14
N ASP A 193 -6.78 7.42 5.94
CA ASP A 193 -7.30 7.88 4.65
C ASP A 193 -6.42 8.99 4.04
N ASN A 194 -5.17 9.13 4.51
CA ASN A 194 -4.24 10.20 4.14
C ASN A 194 -4.74 11.62 4.44
N ASP A 195 -5.57 11.78 5.46
CA ASP A 195 -6.20 13.04 5.89
C ASP A 195 -5.56 13.66 7.14
N GLY A 196 -4.55 13.00 7.73
CA GLY A 196 -3.93 13.39 9.00
C GLY A 196 -4.80 13.10 10.23
N ILE A 197 -5.93 12.41 10.08
CA ILE A 197 -6.86 12.13 11.17
C ILE A 197 -6.52 10.82 11.86
N VAL A 198 -6.40 10.88 13.19
CA VAL A 198 -6.25 9.71 14.06
C VAL A 198 -7.56 9.44 14.77
N SER A 199 -7.99 8.18 14.85
CA SER A 199 -9.26 7.80 15.49
C SER A 199 -9.09 6.68 16.51
N TYR A 200 -9.94 6.71 17.55
CA TYR A 200 -10.04 5.64 18.54
C TYR A 200 -11.40 4.95 18.44
N PRO A 201 -11.44 3.62 18.22
CA PRO A 201 -12.68 2.94 17.82
C PRO A 201 -13.59 2.53 18.99
N TYR A 202 -13.18 2.72 20.24
CA TYR A 202 -13.93 2.28 21.42
C TYR A 202 -14.42 3.47 22.26
N LEU A 203 -15.50 3.24 23.02
CA LEU A 203 -15.85 4.15 24.11
C LEU A 203 -14.82 3.99 25.24
N TRP A 204 -14.42 5.11 25.83
CA TRP A 204 -13.49 5.16 26.95
C TRP A 204 -14.27 5.31 28.24
N ASP A 205 -14.14 4.33 29.14
CA ASP A 205 -14.77 4.36 30.46
C ASP A 205 -13.87 5.08 31.46
N ASP A 206 -13.83 6.41 31.37
CA ASP A 206 -12.97 7.26 32.19
C ASP A 206 -13.30 7.10 33.67
N ALA A 207 -12.30 6.83 34.52
CA ALA A 207 -12.53 6.57 35.94
C ALA A 207 -13.18 7.74 36.71
N LYS A 208 -13.14 8.97 36.16
CA LYS A 208 -13.73 10.16 36.79
C LYS A 208 -14.96 10.69 36.05
N ILE A 209 -14.92 10.67 34.73
CA ILE A 209 -15.98 11.27 33.88
C ILE A 209 -17.03 10.24 33.49
N GLY A 210 -16.68 8.94 33.51
CA GLY A 210 -17.49 7.85 33.00
C GLY A 210 -17.32 7.64 31.49
N LEU A 211 -18.24 6.88 30.91
CA LEU A 211 -18.19 6.46 29.51
C LEU A 211 -18.31 7.65 28.55
N ARG A 212 -17.29 7.84 27.70
CA ARG A 212 -17.24 8.93 26.71
C ARG A 212 -16.48 8.54 25.44
N THR A 213 -16.71 9.28 24.36
CA THR A 213 -15.83 9.27 23.19
C THR A 213 -14.58 10.10 23.46
N LEU A 214 -13.44 9.68 22.91
CA LEU A 214 -12.17 10.41 23.01
C LEU A 214 -11.98 11.34 21.81
N GLY A 215 -11.28 12.46 21.99
CA GLY A 215 -11.13 13.48 20.95
C GLY A 215 -12.45 14.19 20.60
N VAL A 216 -12.48 14.88 19.47
CA VAL A 216 -13.69 15.49 18.91
C VAL A 216 -14.36 14.44 18.04
N ASP A 217 -15.53 13.94 18.45
CA ASP A 217 -16.27 12.87 17.76
C ASP A 217 -15.46 11.57 17.52
N GLY A 218 -14.58 11.20 18.44
CA GLY A 218 -13.75 9.98 18.30
C GLY A 218 -12.43 10.20 17.57
N LYS A 219 -12.09 11.46 17.24
CA LYS A 219 -11.00 11.80 16.33
C LYS A 219 -10.08 12.90 16.88
N TRP A 220 -8.83 12.88 16.44
CA TRP A 220 -7.84 13.94 16.62
C TRP A 220 -7.30 14.36 15.26
N ASP A 221 -7.19 15.67 15.07
CA ASP A 221 -6.52 16.24 13.91
C ASP A 221 -5.02 16.33 14.19
N CYS A 222 -4.27 15.44 13.56
CA CYS A 222 -2.82 15.37 13.65
C CYS A 222 -2.13 15.82 12.36
N LEU A 223 -2.85 16.55 11.48
CA LEU A 223 -2.27 17.07 10.25
C LEU A 223 -1.08 17.99 10.56
N SER A 224 0.01 17.82 9.79
CA SER A 224 1.26 18.56 9.94
C SER A 224 1.99 18.39 11.29
N ARG A 225 1.72 17.30 12.02
CA ARG A 225 2.41 16.98 13.27
C ARG A 225 3.31 15.78 13.11
N THR A 226 4.36 15.72 13.93
CA THR A 226 5.14 14.49 14.08
C THR A 226 4.32 13.45 14.86
N PRO A 227 4.62 12.15 14.71
CA PRO A 227 3.93 11.09 15.45
C PRO A 227 4.01 11.28 16.98
N GLU A 228 5.14 11.76 17.49
CA GLU A 228 5.37 12.01 18.91
C GLU A 228 4.55 13.20 19.42
N GLU A 229 4.49 14.29 18.66
CA GLU A 229 3.66 15.46 19.00
C GLU A 229 2.16 15.11 19.00
N CYS A 230 1.71 14.36 18.00
CA CYS A 230 0.34 13.86 17.95
C CYS A 230 0.04 12.96 19.17
N CYS A 231 0.96 12.07 19.54
CA CYS A 231 0.80 11.23 20.71
C CYS A 231 0.69 12.02 22.02
N ALA A 232 1.57 13.01 22.21
CA ALA A 232 1.54 13.88 23.39
C ALA A 232 0.18 14.59 23.51
N MET A 233 -0.31 15.17 22.41
CA MET A 233 -1.64 15.81 22.38
C MET A 233 -2.77 14.83 22.76
N ILE A 234 -2.75 13.61 22.21
CA ILE A 234 -3.76 12.59 22.52
C ILE A 234 -3.74 12.27 24.02
N GLN A 235 -2.55 12.04 24.59
CA GLN A 235 -2.40 11.73 26.01
C GLN A 235 -2.82 12.90 26.91
N GLU A 236 -2.48 14.14 26.54
CA GLU A 236 -2.92 15.34 27.25
C GLU A 236 -4.45 15.50 27.23
N SER A 237 -5.12 15.10 26.14
CA SER A 237 -6.58 15.15 26.04
C SER A 237 -7.30 14.05 26.85
N VAL A 238 -6.56 13.04 27.33
CA VAL A 238 -7.08 11.90 28.11
C VAL A 238 -6.23 11.67 29.36
N PRO A 239 -6.22 12.62 30.32
CA PRO A 239 -5.29 12.60 31.45
C PRO A 239 -5.65 11.56 32.53
N ASN A 240 -6.88 11.03 32.51
CA ASN A 240 -7.34 10.06 33.49
C ASN A 240 -7.24 8.64 32.93
N PRO A 241 -6.91 7.65 33.78
CA PRO A 241 -7.05 6.25 33.39
C PRO A 241 -8.52 5.87 33.26
N ASP A 242 -8.78 4.73 32.62
CA ASP A 242 -10.11 4.13 32.65
C ASP A 242 -10.41 3.41 33.97
N THR A 243 -11.61 2.84 34.09
CA THR A 243 -12.05 2.06 35.26
C THR A 243 -11.19 0.81 35.54
N LYS A 244 -10.43 0.33 34.54
CA LYS A 244 -9.46 -0.76 34.67
C LYS A 244 -8.05 -0.28 35.08
N GLY A 245 -7.84 1.03 35.25
CA GLY A 245 -6.56 1.63 35.62
C GLY A 245 -5.57 1.82 34.45
N ASN A 246 -6.02 1.62 33.21
CA ASN A 246 -5.19 1.76 32.02
C ASN A 246 -5.21 3.20 31.52
N TYR A 247 -4.05 3.72 31.12
CA TYR A 247 -3.92 5.00 30.44
C TYR A 247 -3.94 4.83 28.93
N ILE A 248 -4.39 5.84 28.20
CA ILE A 248 -4.26 5.86 26.74
C ILE A 248 -2.77 5.84 26.35
N GLN A 249 -2.43 4.93 25.46
CA GLN A 249 -1.11 4.78 24.88
C GLN A 249 -1.18 5.01 23.38
N CYS A 250 -0.05 5.34 22.75
CA CYS A 250 0.04 5.44 21.30
C CYS A 250 0.88 4.29 20.74
N HIS A 251 0.52 3.84 19.55
CA HIS A 251 1.29 2.91 18.75
C HIS A 251 1.55 3.55 17.39
N ILE A 252 2.80 3.93 17.15
CA ILE A 252 3.24 4.49 15.87
C ILE A 252 3.36 3.34 14.88
N PHE A 253 2.61 3.42 13.79
CA PHE A 253 2.59 2.43 12.72
C PHE A 253 3.17 3.05 11.45
N VAL A 254 4.32 2.54 11.03
CA VAL A 254 4.95 2.88 9.76
C VAL A 254 4.42 1.92 8.69
N PRO A 255 3.86 2.41 7.56
CA PRO A 255 3.38 1.56 6.49
C PRO A 255 4.48 0.63 5.94
N PHE A 256 4.06 -0.49 5.35
CA PHE A 256 4.98 -1.43 4.72
C PHE A 256 5.76 -0.75 3.58
N GLY A 257 7.05 -1.02 3.51
CA GLY A 257 8.00 -0.31 2.64
C GLY A 257 8.67 0.89 3.32
N GLY A 258 8.18 1.33 4.48
CA GLY A 258 8.76 2.43 5.23
C GLY A 258 9.97 2.04 6.10
N VAL A 259 10.54 3.03 6.78
CA VAL A 259 11.71 2.86 7.65
C VAL A 259 11.38 1.87 8.77
N GLY A 260 12.19 0.81 8.88
CA GLY A 260 12.00 -0.24 9.89
C GLY A 260 10.90 -1.26 9.56
N ASN A 261 10.07 -1.03 8.53
CA ASN A 261 9.00 -1.94 8.12
C ASN A 261 9.14 -2.31 6.64
N LYS A 262 10.09 -3.19 6.32
CA LYS A 262 10.36 -3.60 4.93
C LYS A 262 9.13 -4.30 4.32
N LYS A 263 8.80 -3.93 3.08
CA LYS A 263 7.77 -4.60 2.27
C LYS A 263 8.12 -6.08 2.10
N ARG A 264 7.13 -6.96 2.25
CA ARG A 264 7.28 -8.42 2.29
C ARG A 264 6.19 -9.10 1.47
N SER A 265 6.54 -9.44 0.23
CA SER A 265 5.64 -10.11 -0.73
C SER A 265 5.33 -11.57 -0.37
N ASP A 266 5.92 -12.09 0.70
CA ASP A 266 5.70 -13.45 1.19
C ASP A 266 4.64 -13.50 2.29
N ARG A 267 3.88 -12.42 2.54
CA ARG A 267 2.87 -12.38 3.61
C ARG A 267 1.52 -11.87 3.13
N VAL A 268 0.46 -12.57 3.49
CA VAL A 268 -0.93 -12.13 3.29
C VAL A 268 -1.55 -11.81 4.64
N PHE A 269 -2.03 -10.58 4.81
CA PHE A 269 -2.74 -10.15 6.01
C PHE A 269 -4.24 -10.35 5.85
N VAL A 270 -4.86 -11.03 6.82
CA VAL A 270 -6.31 -11.25 6.90
C VAL A 270 -6.85 -10.63 8.18
N ASN A 271 -7.72 -9.63 8.05
CA ASN A 271 -8.35 -8.97 9.21
C ASN A 271 -9.72 -9.60 9.51
N LEU A 272 -9.86 -10.22 10.68
CA LEU A 272 -11.09 -10.88 11.12
C LEU A 272 -11.92 -10.00 12.06
N SER A 273 -13.24 -10.09 11.91
CA SER A 273 -14.21 -9.61 12.89
C SER A 273 -14.43 -10.65 14.01
N PRO A 274 -14.99 -10.25 15.16
CA PRO A 274 -15.22 -11.14 16.30
C PRO A 274 -16.11 -12.36 16.02
N ASP A 275 -16.90 -12.33 14.95
CA ASP A 275 -17.75 -13.45 14.49
C ASP A 275 -17.01 -14.42 13.54
N GLY A 276 -15.71 -14.23 13.34
CA GLY A 276 -14.85 -15.09 12.51
C GLY A 276 -14.94 -14.79 11.00
N ARG A 277 -15.57 -13.69 10.60
CA ARG A 277 -15.64 -13.25 9.20
C ARG A 277 -14.51 -12.30 8.83
N VAL A 278 -14.17 -12.23 7.55
CA VAL A 278 -13.17 -11.29 7.03
C VAL A 278 -13.79 -9.90 6.88
N GLN A 279 -13.27 -8.92 7.60
CA GLN A 279 -13.85 -7.57 7.66
C GLN A 279 -13.34 -6.65 6.54
N GLU A 280 -12.05 -6.73 6.25
CA GLU A 280 -11.37 -5.96 5.21
C GLU A 280 -10.74 -6.92 4.19
N SER A 281 -10.66 -6.49 2.93
CA SER A 281 -10.06 -7.30 1.86
C SER A 281 -8.63 -7.68 2.24
N PRO A 282 -8.29 -8.98 2.31
CA PRO A 282 -6.93 -9.42 2.57
C PRO A 282 -5.98 -8.87 1.52
N TYR A 283 -4.72 -8.67 1.89
CA TYR A 283 -3.72 -8.12 0.99
C TYR A 283 -2.33 -8.71 1.21
N VAL A 284 -1.55 -8.78 0.13
CA VAL A 284 -0.13 -9.14 0.16
C VAL A 284 0.68 -7.90 0.51
N SER A 285 1.60 -8.02 1.48
CA SER A 285 2.43 -6.92 1.98
C SER A 285 3.75 -6.75 1.24
#